data_AF-A0A944W681-F1
#
_entry.id   AF-A0A944W681-F1
#
_cell.length_a   1.000
_cell.length_b   1.000
_cell.length_c   1.000
_cell.angle_alpha   90.00
_cell.angle_beta   90.00
_cell.angle_gamma   90.00
#
_symmetry.space_group_name_H-M   'P 1'
#
loop_
_entity.id
_entity.type
_entity.pdbx_description
1 polymer ?
#
loop_
_entity_poly.entity_id
_entity_poly.type
_entity_poly.pdbx_seq_one_letter_code
_entity_poly.pdbx_strand_id
1 'polypeptide(L)'
;MAAGIFIHNADAYLECRLLIAHPSRPRILTVRQANAWALPALTPLEQHPAAVRHLNDAVFRLFGLNTFTRRMMSENPGNSGYEAIHRFYELEVIGELAKQRIERTAWAGRTVLGEMVFDPSSDKEEIESWINEYESEEPSDTSDASRPPWSLSGWYEIASSWMRRQSTGTDSTGKSIPDQHWTDEQMTILSAPSEFGITVMTSEGEHDALDPSEWSERHGWETPELIIKDDARHWSLYRTRNRATDS
;
A
#
# COMPACT_ATOMS: atom_id res chain seq x y z
N MET A 1 21.37 -16.78 13.49
CA MET A 1 20.37 -15.78 13.86
C MET A 1 19.07 -16.50 14.09
N ALA A 2 18.47 -16.37 15.28
CA ALA A 2 17.27 -17.09 15.64
C ALA A 2 16.08 -16.48 14.90
N ALA A 3 15.43 -17.27 14.04
CA ALA A 3 14.11 -16.95 13.52
C ALA A 3 13.14 -16.94 14.71
N GLY A 4 12.67 -15.75 15.09
CA GLY A 4 11.62 -15.62 16.08
C GLY A 4 10.34 -16.23 15.50
N ILE A 5 9.97 -17.40 15.99
CA ILE A 5 8.63 -17.96 15.75
C ILE A 5 7.68 -17.10 16.57
N PHE A 6 6.97 -16.18 15.90
CA PHE A 6 5.84 -15.48 16.50
C PHE A 6 4.67 -16.46 16.57
N ILE A 7 4.46 -17.04 17.75
CA ILE A 7 3.27 -17.83 18.03
C ILE A 7 2.10 -16.84 18.03
N HIS A 8 1.26 -16.88 16.99
CA HIS A 8 -0.02 -16.18 17.01
C HIS A 8 -0.86 -16.73 18.16
N ASN A 9 -0.97 -15.96 19.24
CA ASN A 9 -1.91 -16.24 20.31
C ASN A 9 -3.31 -16.12 19.72
N ALA A 10 -4.15 -17.14 19.87
CA ALA A 10 -5.48 -17.20 19.25
C ALA A 10 -6.45 -16.10 19.73
N ASP A 11 -6.07 -15.32 20.73
CA ASP A 11 -6.88 -14.28 21.38
C ASP A 11 -6.52 -12.83 20.98
N ALA A 12 -5.41 -12.61 20.26
CA ALA A 12 -5.03 -11.27 19.80
C ALA A 12 -5.62 -11.01 18.39
N TYR A 13 -6.43 -9.96 18.24
CA TYR A 13 -6.93 -9.54 16.93
C TYR A 13 -6.02 -8.47 16.30
N LEU A 14 -5.92 -8.47 14.98
CA LEU A 14 -5.08 -7.54 14.22
C LEU A 14 -5.86 -6.25 13.92
N GLU A 15 -5.23 -5.09 14.11
CA GLU A 15 -5.76 -3.80 13.67
C GLU A 15 -4.72 -3.08 12.80
N CYS A 16 -5.12 -2.72 11.59
CA CYS A 16 -4.32 -1.92 10.68
C CYS A 16 -4.62 -0.44 10.89
N ARG A 17 -3.59 0.32 11.26
CA ARG A 17 -3.58 1.78 11.42
C ARG A 17 -3.08 2.41 10.13
N LEU A 18 -3.86 3.30 9.53
CA LEU A 18 -3.61 3.82 8.19
C LEU A 18 -3.11 5.27 8.25
N LEU A 19 -1.83 5.47 7.99
CA LEU A 19 -1.26 6.79 7.72
C LEU A 19 -1.49 7.10 6.24
N ILE A 20 -2.61 7.79 5.96
CA ILE A 20 -2.97 8.19 4.59
C ILE A 20 -2.36 9.57 4.32
N ALA A 21 -1.28 9.61 3.56
CA ALA A 21 -0.54 10.79 3.19
C ALA A 21 -1.19 11.57 2.03
N HIS A 22 -1.13 12.89 2.12
CA HIS A 22 -1.48 13.80 1.05
C HIS A 22 -0.39 13.79 -0.04
N PRO A 23 -0.73 13.74 -1.34
CA PRO A 23 0.24 13.46 -2.41
C PRO A 23 1.30 14.55 -2.62
N SER A 24 1.04 15.77 -2.18
CA SER A 24 1.95 16.92 -2.41
C SER A 24 2.22 17.77 -1.16
N ARG A 25 1.80 17.31 0.02
CA ARG A 25 1.96 18.09 1.26
C ARG A 25 2.29 17.13 2.41
N PRO A 26 3.12 17.54 3.39
CA PRO A 26 3.35 16.78 4.62
C PRO A 26 2.13 16.85 5.53
N ARG A 27 1.05 16.18 5.11
CA ARG A 27 -0.23 16.13 5.79
C ARG A 27 -0.79 14.72 5.70
N ILE A 28 -1.45 14.32 6.76
CA ILE A 28 -2.10 13.02 6.86
C ILE A 28 -3.60 13.18 7.07
N LEU A 29 -4.38 12.20 6.66
CA LEU A 29 -5.81 12.15 6.94
C LEU A 29 -6.03 11.66 8.37
N THR A 30 -6.61 12.51 9.22
CA THR A 30 -7.05 12.12 10.56
C THR A 30 -8.57 12.06 10.62
N VAL A 31 -9.10 11.19 11.49
CA VAL A 31 -10.54 11.03 11.71
C VAL A 31 -10.92 11.56 13.08
N ARG A 32 -12.00 12.33 13.15
CA ARG A 32 -12.55 12.85 14.40
C ARG A 32 -13.34 11.76 15.09
N GLN A 33 -12.89 11.37 16.27
CA GLN A 33 -13.65 10.56 17.23
C GLN A 33 -14.33 11.47 18.26
N ALA A 34 -15.12 10.89 19.18
CA ALA A 34 -15.96 11.64 20.12
C ALA A 34 -15.21 12.77 20.84
N ASN A 35 -14.03 12.46 21.41
CA ASN A 35 -13.22 13.41 22.16
C ASN A 35 -11.78 13.57 21.64
N ALA A 36 -11.34 12.71 20.71
CA ALA A 36 -9.97 12.64 20.24
C ALA A 36 -9.91 12.58 18.70
N TRP A 37 -8.70 12.66 18.17
CA TRP A 37 -8.38 12.31 16.80
C TRP A 37 -7.68 10.95 16.78
N ALA A 38 -7.78 10.26 15.65
CA ALA A 38 -7.08 8.99 15.45
C ALA A 38 -6.68 8.87 13.97
N LEU A 39 -5.74 7.97 13.70
CA LEU A 39 -5.60 7.43 12.36
C LEU A 39 -6.85 6.61 12.00
N PRO A 40 -7.28 6.60 10.73
CA PRO A 40 -8.19 5.57 10.25
C PRO A 40 -7.65 4.19 10.61
N ALA A 41 -8.54 3.30 11.08
CA ALA A 41 -8.18 1.96 11.47
C ALA A 41 -9.17 0.94 10.90
N LEU A 42 -8.70 -0.28 10.64
CA LEU A 42 -9.55 -1.40 10.23
C LEU A 42 -9.02 -2.73 10.78
N THR A 43 -9.93 -3.65 11.05
CA THR A 43 -9.60 -5.05 11.35
C THR A 43 -9.70 -5.85 10.06
N PRO A 44 -8.59 -6.31 9.47
CA PRO A 44 -8.64 -6.98 8.18
C PRO A 44 -9.04 -8.44 8.34
N LEU A 45 -9.71 -8.99 7.31
CA LEU A 45 -9.89 -10.43 7.18
C LEU A 45 -8.62 -11.10 6.65
N GLU A 46 -7.93 -10.43 5.72
CA GLU A 46 -6.62 -10.84 5.22
C GLU A 46 -5.55 -10.46 6.25
N GLN A 47 -4.78 -11.45 6.70
CA GLN A 47 -3.78 -11.25 7.75
C GLN A 47 -2.35 -11.16 7.21
N HIS A 48 -2.12 -11.43 5.92
CA HIS A 48 -0.78 -11.34 5.35
C HIS A 48 -0.34 -9.88 5.23
N PRO A 49 0.80 -9.47 5.83
CA PRO A 49 1.17 -8.06 5.92
C PRO A 49 1.40 -7.39 4.56
N ALA A 50 1.87 -8.16 3.57
CA ALA A 50 2.13 -7.68 2.22
C ALA A 50 0.88 -7.64 1.30
N ALA A 51 -0.22 -8.30 1.68
CA ALA A 51 -1.42 -8.36 0.85
C ALA A 51 -2.29 -7.11 1.07
N VAL A 52 -2.04 -6.03 0.33
CA VAL A 52 -2.53 -4.68 0.68
C VAL A 52 -3.80 -4.22 -0.03
N ARG A 53 -4.33 -5.00 -0.98
CA ARG A 53 -5.54 -4.61 -1.74
C ARG A 53 -6.70 -4.22 -0.83
N HIS A 54 -6.92 -5.00 0.22
CA HIS A 54 -8.02 -4.79 1.16
C HIS A 54 -7.93 -3.44 1.90
N LEU A 55 -6.72 -2.91 2.10
CA LEU A 55 -6.48 -1.60 2.71
C LEU A 55 -6.94 -0.49 1.76
N ASN A 56 -6.48 -0.53 0.51
CA ASN A 56 -6.83 0.45 -0.52
C ASN A 56 -8.35 0.45 -0.78
N ASP A 57 -8.95 -0.73 -0.89
CA ASP A 57 -10.40 -0.88 -1.06
C ASP A 57 -11.19 -0.33 0.14
N ALA A 58 -10.69 -0.53 1.37
CA ALA A 58 -11.33 -0.01 2.57
C ALA A 58 -11.28 1.52 2.60
N VAL A 59 -10.16 2.13 2.23
CA VAL A 59 -10.02 3.58 2.15
C VAL A 59 -10.97 4.16 1.09
N PHE A 60 -11.09 3.51 -0.07
CA PHE A 60 -12.07 3.92 -1.08
C PHE A 60 -13.50 3.82 -0.56
N ARG A 61 -13.88 2.71 0.09
CA ARG A 61 -15.24 2.52 0.64
C ARG A 61 -15.60 3.52 1.73
N LEU A 62 -14.65 3.86 2.61
CA LEU A 62 -14.88 4.72 3.77
C LEU A 62 -14.80 6.21 3.41
N PHE A 63 -13.90 6.58 2.51
CA PHE A 63 -13.53 7.97 2.27
C PHE A 63 -13.66 8.41 0.81
N GLY A 64 -13.94 7.51 -0.12
CA GLY A 64 -13.99 7.81 -1.56
C GLY A 64 -12.62 8.13 -2.17
N LEU A 65 -11.53 7.81 -1.46
CA LEU A 65 -10.17 8.09 -1.89
C LEU A 65 -9.57 6.85 -2.55
N ASN A 66 -9.02 7.02 -3.76
CA ASN A 66 -8.12 6.01 -4.32
C ASN A 66 -6.75 6.18 -3.68
N THR A 67 -6.20 5.08 -3.17
CA THR A 67 -4.87 5.06 -2.57
C THR A 67 -4.04 3.92 -3.12
N PHE A 68 -2.73 4.04 -2.98
CA PHE A 68 -1.84 2.89 -2.97
C PHE A 68 -1.09 2.83 -1.64
N THR A 69 -0.76 1.62 -1.20
CA THR A 69 0.02 1.37 0.01
C THR A 69 1.50 1.41 -0.37
N ARG A 70 2.24 2.32 0.27
CA ARG A 70 3.69 2.51 0.04
C ARG A 70 4.50 1.45 0.76
N ARG A 71 4.15 1.18 2.03
CA ARG A 71 4.83 0.21 2.90
C ARG A 71 4.05 -0.04 4.19
N MET A 72 4.41 -1.12 4.88
CA MET A 72 4.18 -1.26 6.31
C MET A 72 5.32 -0.56 7.06
N MET A 73 5.01 0.36 7.96
CA MET A 73 6.01 1.15 8.71
C MET A 73 6.48 0.40 9.95
N SER A 74 5.55 -0.16 10.71
CA SER A 74 5.83 -0.85 11.97
C SER A 74 4.73 -1.87 12.30
N GLU A 75 5.09 -2.84 13.13
CA GLU A 75 4.15 -3.75 13.80
C GLU A 75 4.44 -3.68 15.30
N ASN A 76 3.45 -3.21 16.06
CA ASN A 76 3.53 -3.08 17.51
C ASN A 76 2.70 -4.21 18.14
N PRO A 77 3.32 -5.15 18.88
CA PRO A 77 2.59 -6.17 19.60
C PRO A 77 1.77 -5.51 20.71
N GLY A 78 0.51 -5.92 20.88
CA GLY A 78 -0.30 -5.50 22.03
C GLY A 78 0.43 -5.82 23.34
N ASN A 79 0.35 -4.92 24.33
CA ASN A 79 1.11 -5.06 25.59
C ASN A 79 0.57 -6.20 26.49
N SER A 80 -0.59 -6.75 26.16
CA SER A 80 -1.20 -7.89 26.85
C SER A 80 -1.84 -8.85 25.85
N GLY A 81 -2.05 -10.11 26.25
CA GLY A 81 -2.65 -11.14 25.39
C GLY A 81 -4.08 -10.86 24.90
N TYR A 82 -4.69 -9.75 25.33
CA TYR A 82 -6.01 -9.28 24.93
C TYR A 82 -5.97 -7.97 24.13
N GLU A 83 -4.78 -7.38 23.93
CA GLU A 83 -4.62 -6.16 23.14
C GLU A 83 -4.38 -6.49 21.67
N ALA A 84 -4.88 -5.60 20.80
CA ALA A 84 -4.69 -5.77 19.37
C ALA A 84 -3.21 -5.64 18.98
N ILE A 85 -2.79 -6.41 17.99
CA ILE A 85 -1.53 -6.13 17.27
C ILE A 85 -1.81 -4.96 16.34
N HIS A 86 -1.04 -3.88 16.46
CA HIS A 86 -1.20 -2.70 15.60
C HIS A 86 -0.18 -2.75 14.46
N ARG A 87 -0.65 -2.82 13.22
CA ARG A 87 0.20 -2.62 12.03
C ARG A 87 -0.02 -1.24 11.46
N PHE A 88 1.05 -0.47 11.33
CA PHE A 88 0.99 0.85 10.74
C PHE A 88 1.35 0.76 9.27
N TYR A 89 0.45 1.23 8.41
CA TYR A 89 0.64 1.28 6.96
C TYR A 89 0.70 2.72 6.49
N GLU A 90 1.66 3.01 5.62
CA GLU A 90 1.72 4.25 4.87
C GLU A 90 0.99 4.07 3.54
N LEU A 91 0.02 4.94 3.29
CA LEU A 91 -0.72 5.00 2.04
C LEU A 91 -0.61 6.39 1.44
N GLU A 92 -0.64 6.50 0.12
CA GLU A 92 -0.66 7.77 -0.59
C GLU A 92 -1.93 7.88 -1.43
N VAL A 93 -2.57 9.06 -1.40
CA VAL A 93 -3.75 9.32 -2.23
C VAL A 93 -3.34 9.56 -3.68
N ILE A 94 -4.01 8.84 -4.58
CA ILE A 94 -3.80 8.94 -6.02
C ILE A 94 -4.61 10.13 -6.57
N GLY A 95 -3.91 11.03 -7.24
CA GLY A 95 -4.49 12.14 -7.98
C GLY A 95 -5.14 13.23 -7.11
N GLU A 96 -6.07 13.98 -7.70
CA GLU A 96 -6.61 15.22 -7.12
C GLU A 96 -7.68 14.99 -6.02
N LEU A 97 -7.96 13.74 -5.67
CA LEU A 97 -8.99 13.37 -4.69
C LEU A 97 -8.69 13.89 -3.29
N ALA A 98 -7.42 14.15 -2.97
CA ALA A 98 -7.02 14.75 -1.69
C ALA A 98 -7.64 16.14 -1.45
N LYS A 99 -8.13 16.82 -2.50
CA LYS A 99 -8.84 18.11 -2.38
C LYS A 99 -10.29 17.99 -1.92
N GLN A 100 -10.86 16.78 -1.92
CA GLN A 100 -12.24 16.57 -1.53
C GLN A 100 -12.40 16.71 -0.01
N ARG A 101 -13.48 17.39 0.39
CA ARG A 101 -13.86 17.47 1.80
C ARG A 101 -14.60 16.18 2.16
N ILE A 102 -14.10 15.47 3.16
CA ILE A 102 -14.73 14.26 3.69
C ILE A 102 -15.25 14.58 5.10
N GLU A 103 -16.45 14.11 5.42
CA GLU A 103 -17.06 14.38 6.72
C GLU A 103 -16.24 13.74 7.86
N ARG A 104 -16.12 14.48 8.97
CA ARG A 104 -15.39 14.05 10.17
C ARG A 104 -13.91 13.70 9.94
N THR A 105 -13.30 14.17 8.86
CA THR A 105 -11.86 14.06 8.65
C THR A 105 -11.19 15.42 8.58
N ALA A 106 -9.87 15.43 8.76
CA ALA A 106 -9.03 16.58 8.51
C ALA A 106 -7.69 16.16 7.89
N TRP A 107 -7.19 16.97 6.96
CA TRP A 107 -5.80 16.89 6.52
C TRP A 107 -4.93 17.65 7.51
N ALA A 108 -4.28 16.93 8.42
CA ALA A 108 -3.49 17.50 9.50
C ALA A 108 -1.99 17.47 9.15
N GLY A 109 -1.35 18.63 9.18
CA GLY A 109 0.11 18.75 9.11
C GLY A 109 0.70 19.07 10.49
N ARG A 110 2.02 19.17 10.59
CA ARG A 110 2.78 19.31 11.85
C ARG A 110 2.14 20.25 12.89
N THR A 111 1.80 21.48 12.51
CA THR A 111 1.20 22.46 13.43
C THR A 111 -0.14 21.99 13.99
N VAL A 112 -1.02 21.49 13.12
CA VAL A 112 -2.37 21.02 13.52
C VAL A 112 -2.25 19.78 14.40
N LEU A 113 -1.32 18.87 14.08
CA LEU A 113 -1.08 17.65 14.83
C LEU A 113 -0.56 17.94 16.25
N GLY A 114 0.26 18.97 16.42
CA GLY A 114 0.74 19.40 17.74
C GLY A 114 -0.37 19.83 18.71
N GLU A 115 -1.52 20.26 18.17
CA GLU A 115 -2.69 20.69 18.95
C GLU A 115 -3.73 19.57 19.16
N MET A 116 -3.58 18.44 18.45
CA MET A 116 -4.51 17.32 18.51
C MET A 116 -4.19 16.38 19.68
N VAL A 117 -5.25 15.93 20.35
CA VAL A 117 -5.19 14.79 21.28
C VAL A 117 -5.48 13.52 20.50
N PHE A 118 -4.53 12.58 20.52
CA PHE A 118 -4.63 11.28 19.87
C PHE A 118 -5.02 10.19 20.86
N ASP A 119 -5.88 9.28 20.40
CA ASP A 119 -6.23 8.05 21.11
C ASP A 119 -6.25 6.88 20.09
N PRO A 120 -5.29 5.94 20.16
CA PRO A 120 -4.24 5.78 21.16
C PRO A 120 -3.07 6.77 20.97
N SER A 121 -2.25 6.97 22.00
CA SER A 121 -1.08 7.87 21.93
C SER A 121 0.00 7.39 20.97
N SER A 122 0.09 6.07 20.71
CA SER A 122 1.03 5.48 19.76
C SER A 122 0.86 6.03 18.34
N ASP A 123 -0.36 6.40 17.95
CA ASP A 123 -0.61 7.02 16.64
C ASP A 123 0.22 8.31 16.50
N LYS A 124 0.35 9.10 17.57
CA LYS A 124 1.11 10.35 17.53
C LYS A 124 2.60 10.13 17.30
N GLU A 125 3.19 9.12 17.94
CA GLU A 125 4.62 8.80 17.80
C GLU A 125 4.95 8.38 16.37
N GLU A 126 4.12 7.51 15.77
CA GLU A 126 4.26 7.06 14.38
C GLU A 126 4.09 8.21 13.39
N ILE A 127 3.12 9.09 13.62
CA ILE A 127 2.91 10.29 12.81
C ILE A 127 4.11 11.23 12.88
N GLU A 128 4.64 11.50 14.08
CA GLU A 128 5.78 12.39 14.26
C GLU A 128 7.04 11.83 13.60
N SER A 129 7.26 10.50 13.72
CA SER A 129 8.33 9.78 13.02
C SER A 129 8.22 9.97 11.51
N TRP A 130 7.03 9.72 10.94
CA TRP A 130 6.77 9.87 9.50
C TRP A 130 6.97 11.31 9.00
N ILE A 131 6.53 12.33 9.75
CA ILE A 131 6.73 13.73 9.30
C ILE A 131 8.21 14.10 9.31
N ASN A 132 8.95 13.71 10.35
CA ASN A 132 10.38 14.00 10.42
C ASN A 132 11.12 13.37 9.23
N GLU A 133 10.75 12.14 8.90
CA GLU A 133 11.27 11.42 7.76
C GLU A 133 10.93 12.11 6.43
N TYR A 134 9.65 12.41 6.17
CA TYR A 134 9.19 13.10 4.96
C TYR A 134 9.85 14.48 4.77
N GLU A 135 10.09 15.22 5.85
CA GLU A 135 10.76 16.53 5.79
C GLU A 135 12.29 16.40 5.65
N SER A 136 12.86 15.25 6.05
CA SER A 136 14.30 14.96 5.92
C SER A 136 14.70 14.35 4.59
N GLU A 137 13.74 13.79 3.83
CA GLU A 137 13.94 13.36 2.45
C GLU A 137 14.32 14.58 1.59
N GLU A 138 15.62 14.90 1.50
CA GLU A 138 16.11 15.76 0.43
C GLU A 138 15.75 15.10 -0.90
N PRO A 139 15.33 15.86 -1.92
CA PRO A 139 15.14 15.35 -3.28
C PRO A 139 16.52 15.01 -3.87
N SER A 140 17.13 13.94 -3.37
CA SER A 140 18.41 13.45 -3.86
C SER A 140 18.15 12.31 -4.84
N ASP A 141 18.70 12.46 -6.03
CA ASP A 141 18.58 11.51 -7.15
C ASP A 141 19.26 10.15 -6.88
N THR A 142 19.78 9.89 -5.67
CA THR A 142 20.51 8.65 -5.36
C THR A 142 20.55 8.30 -3.87
N SER A 143 20.05 7.10 -3.57
CA SER A 143 20.45 6.19 -2.48
C SER A 143 20.30 6.66 -1.03
N ASP A 144 19.10 6.49 -0.48
CA ASP A 144 19.00 5.79 0.80
C ASP A 144 18.66 4.32 0.49
N ALA A 145 19.65 3.44 0.61
CA ALA A 145 19.58 2.03 0.24
C ALA A 145 18.63 1.18 1.11
N SER A 146 17.76 1.80 1.92
CA SER A 146 16.86 1.09 2.85
C SER A 146 15.46 0.86 2.28
N ARG A 147 15.08 1.55 1.21
CA ARG A 147 13.69 1.53 0.72
C ARG A 147 13.59 0.96 -0.69
N PRO A 148 12.63 0.06 -0.92
CA PRO A 148 12.37 -0.36 -2.28
C PRO A 148 11.80 0.83 -3.09
N PRO A 149 12.10 0.92 -4.40
CA PRO A 149 11.67 2.05 -5.24
C PRO A 149 10.16 2.31 -5.21
N TRP A 150 9.34 1.26 -5.05
CA TRP A 150 7.88 1.37 -5.00
C TRP A 150 7.30 1.96 -3.72
N SER A 151 8.13 2.12 -2.69
CA SER A 151 7.75 2.84 -1.48
C SER A 151 7.94 4.35 -1.57
N LEU A 152 8.49 4.87 -2.67
CA LEU A 152 8.72 6.30 -2.88
C LEU A 152 7.45 7.02 -3.37
N SER A 153 7.31 8.30 -2.99
CA SER A 153 6.15 9.13 -3.38
C SER A 153 6.07 9.30 -4.90
N GLY A 154 4.86 9.25 -5.48
CA GLY A 154 4.63 9.37 -6.92
C GLY A 154 5.07 8.16 -7.77
N TRP A 155 5.65 7.12 -7.17
CA TRP A 155 6.06 5.92 -7.90
C TRP A 155 4.87 5.26 -8.61
N TYR A 156 3.72 5.20 -7.94
CA TYR A 156 2.51 4.56 -8.48
C TYR A 156 2.05 5.23 -9.79
N GLU A 157 2.03 6.55 -9.87
CA GLU A 157 1.65 7.27 -11.09
C GLU A 157 2.61 6.97 -12.25
N ILE A 158 3.90 6.85 -11.97
CA ILE A 158 4.92 6.50 -12.97
C ILE A 158 4.73 5.06 -13.45
N ALA A 159 4.57 4.11 -12.52
CA ALA A 159 4.35 2.69 -12.81
C ALA A 159 3.04 2.47 -13.57
N SER A 160 1.93 3.07 -13.11
CA SER A 160 0.62 3.04 -13.77
C SER A 160 0.68 3.60 -15.20
N SER A 161 1.40 4.70 -15.39
CA SER A 161 1.56 5.31 -16.71
C SER A 161 2.45 4.47 -17.63
N TRP A 162 3.49 3.83 -17.10
CA TRP A 162 4.30 2.88 -17.86
C TRP A 162 3.48 1.65 -18.25
N MET A 163 2.76 1.04 -17.30
CA MET A 163 1.88 -0.10 -17.53
C MET A 163 0.90 0.19 -18.68
N ARG A 164 0.22 1.34 -18.66
CA ARG A 164 -0.70 1.76 -19.74
C ARG A 164 -0.01 1.94 -21.10
N ARG A 165 1.23 2.46 -21.15
CA ARG A 165 1.96 2.63 -22.41
C ARG A 165 2.39 1.31 -23.03
N GLN A 166 2.74 0.33 -22.21
CA GLN A 166 3.17 -0.99 -22.67
C GLN A 166 1.98 -1.91 -23.00
N SER A 167 0.86 -1.72 -22.31
CA SER A 167 -0.40 -2.42 -22.51
C SER A 167 -1.10 -1.93 -23.79
N THR A 168 -0.80 -2.54 -24.94
CA THR A 168 -1.37 -2.16 -26.24
C THR A 168 -2.11 -3.32 -26.92
N GLY A 169 -2.95 -3.01 -27.91
CA GLY A 169 -3.76 -4.03 -28.59
C GLY A 169 -4.63 -4.80 -27.60
N THR A 170 -4.51 -6.14 -27.62
CA THR A 170 -5.27 -7.04 -26.75
C THR A 170 -4.99 -6.88 -25.25
N ASP A 171 -3.86 -6.26 -24.89
CA ASP A 171 -3.48 -6.00 -23.49
C ASP A 171 -3.92 -4.63 -23.01
N SER A 172 -4.54 -3.81 -23.87
CA SER A 172 -4.93 -2.44 -23.54
C SER A 172 -5.78 -2.38 -22.28
N THR A 173 -5.30 -1.61 -21.30
CA THR A 173 -5.97 -1.40 -20.01
C THR A 173 -6.86 -0.16 -20.00
N GLY A 174 -6.93 0.55 -21.14
CA GLY A 174 -7.74 1.75 -21.32
C GLY A 174 -7.43 2.83 -20.26
N LYS A 175 -8.49 3.29 -19.57
CA LYS A 175 -8.40 4.29 -18.48
C LYS A 175 -8.47 3.67 -17.09
N SER A 176 -8.30 2.35 -16.97
CA SER A 176 -8.35 1.70 -15.66
C SER A 176 -7.27 2.25 -14.73
N ILE A 177 -7.62 2.42 -13.47
CA ILE A 177 -6.69 2.64 -12.38
C ILE A 177 -6.20 1.24 -11.95
N PRO A 178 -4.89 0.94 -11.99
CA PRO A 178 -4.40 -0.36 -11.57
C PRO A 178 -4.63 -0.62 -10.07
N ASP A 179 -5.19 -1.78 -9.74
CA ASP A 179 -5.31 -2.26 -8.36
C ASP A 179 -3.95 -2.75 -7.86
N GLN A 180 -3.56 -2.38 -6.65
CA GLN A 180 -2.38 -2.94 -5.98
C GLN A 180 -2.78 -4.15 -5.14
N HIS A 181 -2.14 -5.29 -5.38
CA HIS A 181 -2.41 -6.55 -4.67
C HIS A 181 -1.41 -6.83 -3.57
N TRP A 182 -0.14 -6.52 -3.83
CA TRP A 182 0.97 -6.90 -2.98
C TRP A 182 1.97 -5.75 -2.86
N THR A 183 2.57 -5.60 -1.69
CA THR A 183 3.75 -4.76 -1.49
C THR A 183 4.52 -5.18 -0.25
N ASP A 184 5.83 -5.37 -0.38
CA ASP A 184 6.77 -5.58 0.72
C ASP A 184 8.16 -5.04 0.35
N GLU A 185 9.23 -5.50 1.00
CA GLU A 185 10.61 -5.10 0.70
C GLU A 185 11.16 -5.71 -0.60
N GLN A 186 10.53 -6.79 -1.11
CA GLN A 186 11.02 -7.57 -2.25
C GLN A 186 10.25 -7.30 -3.53
N MET A 187 8.95 -7.05 -3.45
CA MET A 187 8.15 -6.77 -4.64
C MET A 187 6.90 -5.93 -4.39
N THR A 188 6.35 -5.40 -5.47
CA THR A 188 4.97 -4.90 -5.54
C THR A 188 4.27 -5.44 -6.78
N ILE A 189 2.96 -5.66 -6.67
CA ILE A 189 2.13 -6.20 -7.75
C ILE A 189 0.96 -5.25 -8.01
N LEU A 190 0.90 -4.74 -9.24
CA LEU A 190 -0.23 -3.99 -9.78
C LEU A 190 -0.96 -4.82 -10.83
N SER A 191 -2.28 -4.67 -10.93
CA SER A 191 -3.06 -5.30 -12.00
C SER A 191 -4.09 -4.34 -12.56
N ALA A 192 -4.43 -4.48 -13.84
CA ALA A 192 -5.55 -3.80 -14.43
C ALA A 192 -6.29 -4.74 -15.39
N PRO A 193 -7.63 -4.65 -15.49
CA PRO A 193 -8.36 -5.34 -16.53
C PRO A 193 -7.86 -4.89 -17.91
N SER A 194 -7.73 -5.84 -18.82
CA SER A 194 -7.45 -5.61 -20.24
C SER A 194 -8.60 -6.14 -21.10
N GLU A 195 -8.56 -5.85 -22.40
CA GLU A 195 -9.62 -6.27 -23.34
C GLU A 195 -9.86 -7.80 -23.34
N PHE A 196 -8.82 -8.61 -23.09
CA PHE A 196 -8.89 -10.07 -23.14
C PHE A 196 -8.44 -10.78 -21.85
N GLY A 197 -8.36 -10.06 -20.74
CA GLY A 197 -7.95 -10.64 -19.45
C GLY A 197 -7.49 -9.60 -18.44
N ILE A 198 -6.30 -9.85 -17.90
CA ILE A 198 -5.68 -9.05 -16.84
C ILE A 198 -4.24 -8.79 -17.27
N THR A 199 -3.83 -7.53 -17.20
CA THR A 199 -2.42 -7.16 -17.28
C THR A 199 -1.88 -6.99 -15.87
N VAL A 200 -0.74 -7.58 -15.57
CA VAL A 200 -0.08 -7.54 -14.26
C VAL A 200 1.29 -6.90 -14.42
N MET A 201 1.60 -5.91 -13.61
CA MET A 201 2.92 -5.30 -13.52
C MET A 201 3.55 -5.69 -12.17
N THR A 202 4.79 -6.18 -12.22
CA THR A 202 5.61 -6.37 -11.03
C THR A 202 6.78 -5.39 -11.05
N SER A 203 7.17 -4.93 -9.87
CA SER A 203 8.48 -4.33 -9.63
C SER A 203 9.12 -5.11 -8.51
N GLU A 204 10.37 -5.52 -8.72
CA GLU A 204 11.09 -6.43 -7.85
C GLU A 204 12.40 -5.79 -7.37
N GLY A 205 12.87 -6.19 -6.19
CA GLY A 205 14.17 -5.82 -5.66
C GLY A 205 15.31 -6.54 -6.39
N GLU A 206 16.55 -6.30 -5.96
CA GLU A 206 17.74 -6.94 -6.54
C GLU A 206 17.88 -8.44 -6.18
N HIS A 207 17.06 -8.95 -5.25
CA HIS A 207 17.08 -10.35 -4.81
C HIS A 207 16.17 -11.24 -5.67
N ASP A 208 16.38 -12.56 -5.61
CA ASP A 208 15.74 -13.57 -6.46
C ASP A 208 14.25 -13.28 -6.68
N ALA A 209 13.92 -12.92 -7.92
CA ALA A 209 12.55 -12.64 -8.35
C ALA A 209 11.65 -13.84 -8.02
N LEU A 210 10.53 -13.58 -7.35
CA LEU A 210 9.51 -14.58 -7.10
C LEU A 210 9.00 -15.14 -8.43
N ASP A 211 8.88 -16.47 -8.52
CA ASP A 211 8.39 -17.12 -9.72
C ASP A 211 6.97 -16.61 -10.02
N PRO A 212 6.67 -16.13 -11.25
CA PRO A 212 5.34 -15.67 -11.61
C PRO A 212 4.19 -16.64 -11.33
N SER A 213 4.48 -17.94 -11.28
CA SER A 213 3.52 -18.97 -10.87
C SER A 213 3.07 -18.83 -9.40
N GLU A 214 3.93 -18.38 -8.49
CA GLU A 214 3.62 -18.29 -7.06
C GLU A 214 2.61 -17.18 -6.76
N TRP A 215 2.81 -15.98 -7.29
CA TRP A 215 1.84 -14.90 -7.08
C TRP A 215 0.58 -15.09 -7.93
N SER A 216 0.67 -15.67 -9.12
CA SER A 216 -0.53 -15.92 -9.92
C SER A 216 -1.44 -16.96 -9.28
N GLU A 217 -0.89 -18.02 -8.69
CA GLU A 217 -1.66 -18.99 -7.92
C GLU A 217 -2.38 -18.35 -6.73
N ARG A 218 -1.68 -17.52 -5.96
CA ARG A 218 -2.25 -16.78 -4.82
C ARG A 218 -3.45 -15.93 -5.21
N HIS A 219 -3.41 -15.32 -6.40
CA HIS A 219 -4.46 -14.43 -6.89
C HIS A 219 -5.53 -15.15 -7.74
N GLY A 220 -5.47 -16.48 -7.86
CA GLY A 220 -6.42 -17.25 -8.67
C GLY A 220 -6.30 -16.97 -10.17
N TRP A 221 -5.11 -16.62 -10.64
CA TRP A 221 -4.80 -16.32 -12.02
C TRP A 221 -4.16 -17.52 -12.73
N GLU A 222 -4.34 -17.59 -14.04
CA GLU A 222 -3.63 -18.51 -14.92
C GLU A 222 -2.12 -18.19 -14.93
N THR A 223 -1.31 -19.11 -15.44
CA THR A 223 0.13 -18.89 -15.58
C THR A 223 0.38 -17.65 -16.43
N PRO A 224 1.07 -16.63 -15.89
CA PRO A 224 1.25 -15.36 -16.57
C PRO A 224 2.27 -15.49 -17.72
N GLU A 225 1.97 -14.86 -18.86
CA GLU A 225 2.87 -14.75 -20.00
C GLU A 225 3.55 -13.37 -19.96
N LEU A 226 4.89 -13.34 -20.02
CA LEU A 226 5.66 -12.10 -20.03
C LEU A 226 5.44 -11.34 -21.35
N ILE A 227 5.00 -10.08 -21.25
CA ILE A 227 4.85 -9.16 -22.37
C ILE A 227 6.16 -8.40 -22.60
N ILE A 228 6.69 -7.77 -21.55
CA ILE A 228 7.88 -6.93 -21.61
C ILE A 228 8.56 -6.83 -20.25
N LYS A 229 9.88 -6.64 -20.27
CA LYS A 229 10.72 -6.37 -19.11
C LYS A 229 11.55 -5.10 -19.33
N ASP A 230 11.65 -4.27 -18.29
CA ASP A 230 12.51 -3.09 -18.22
C ASP A 230 13.56 -3.38 -17.13
N ASP A 231 14.71 -3.95 -17.55
CA ASP A 231 15.77 -4.39 -16.64
C ASP A 231 16.36 -3.23 -15.83
N ALA A 232 16.35 -2.01 -16.35
CA ALA A 232 16.89 -0.84 -15.65
C ALA A 232 16.04 -0.42 -14.44
N ARG A 233 14.74 -0.74 -14.46
CA ARG A 233 13.80 -0.44 -13.37
C ARG A 233 13.38 -1.68 -12.59
N HIS A 234 13.82 -2.86 -13.02
CA HIS A 234 13.32 -4.14 -12.51
C HIS A 234 11.80 -4.26 -12.63
N TRP A 235 11.23 -3.79 -13.75
CA TRP A 235 9.79 -3.85 -14.01
C TRP A 235 9.49 -4.94 -15.02
N SER A 236 8.47 -5.74 -14.73
CA SER A 236 7.96 -6.75 -15.65
C SER A 236 6.48 -6.54 -15.87
N LEU A 237 6.01 -6.75 -17.10
CA LEU A 237 4.61 -6.72 -17.45
C LEU A 237 4.20 -8.07 -18.01
N TYR A 238 3.10 -8.60 -17.50
CA TYR A 238 2.56 -9.90 -17.88
C TYR A 238 1.11 -9.75 -18.33
N ARG A 239 0.65 -10.68 -19.16
CA ARG A 239 -0.77 -10.97 -19.35
C ARG A 239 -1.15 -12.26 -18.64
N THR A 240 -2.35 -12.27 -18.08
CA THR A 240 -2.98 -13.46 -17.50
C THR A 240 -4.50 -13.35 -17.58
N ARG A 241 -5.20 -14.35 -17.05
CA ARG A 241 -6.65 -14.41 -16.91
C ARG A 241 -7.01 -14.96 -15.54
N ASN A 242 -8.25 -14.75 -15.12
CA ASN A 242 -8.77 -15.50 -13.99
C ASN A 242 -8.82 -16.99 -14.36
N ARG A 243 -8.42 -17.87 -13.43
CA ARG A 243 -8.68 -19.30 -13.60
C ARG A 243 -10.18 -19.51 -13.71
N ALA A 244 -10.60 -20.36 -14.66
CA ALA A 244 -11.98 -20.81 -14.68
C ALA A 244 -12.30 -21.45 -13.32
N THR A 245 -13.36 -20.97 -12.66
CA THR A 245 -13.96 -21.74 -11.58
C THR A 245 -14.69 -22.88 -12.26
N ASP A 246 -14.19 -24.11 -12.13
CA ASP A 246 -14.95 -25.30 -12.51
C ASP A 246 -16.22 -25.31 -11.65
N SER A 247 -17.33 -24.90 -12.26
CA SER A 247 -18.68 -24.86 -11.70
C SER A 247 -19.32 -26.24 -11.66
#